data_AF-A0A9W6Y1A2-F1
#
_entry.id   AF-A0A9W6Y1A2-F1
#
_cell.length_a   1.000
_cell.length_b   1.000
_cell.length_c   1.000
_cell.angle_alpha   90.00
_cell.angle_beta   90.00
_cell.angle_gamma   90.00
#
_symmetry.space_group_name_H-M   'P 1'
#
loop_
_entity.id
_entity.type
_entity.pdbx_description
1 polymer ?
#
loop_
_entity_poly.entity_id
_entity_poly.type
_entity_poly.pdbx_seq_one_letter_code
_entity_poly.pdbx_strand_id
1 'polypeptide(L)' 'MEAHWGEKDDHTRIKYIKFTTSKGNTIEGGNPNKRMKGVATAGAPMGYQLGGFFGRSGGELDSVGASWTSIEPVE' A
#
# COMPACT_ATOMS: atom_id res chain seq x y z
N MET A 1 5.63 -0.93 -0.18
CA MET A 1 4.21 -1.22 0.07
C MET A 1 3.81 -2.37 -0.82
N GLU A 2 3.21 -3.41 -0.26
CA GLU A 2 2.56 -4.48 -0.99
C GLU A 2 1.06 -4.39 -0.69
N ALA A 3 0.20 -4.46 -1.71
CA ALA A 3 -1.24 -4.37 -1.57
C ALA A 3 -1.90 -5.49 -2.37
N HIS A 4 -2.86 -6.18 -1.75
CA HIS A 4 -3.71 -7.14 -2.44
C HIS A 4 -5.14 -6.61 -2.45
N TRP A 5 -5.81 -6.72 -3.58
CA TRP A 5 -7.19 -6.28 -3.75
C TRP A 5 -8.04 -7.33 -4.46
N GLY A 6 -9.34 -7.25 -4.23
CA GLY A 6 -10.32 -8.11 -4.85
C GLY A 6 -11.73 -7.59 -4.63
N GLU A 7 -12.68 -8.22 -5.32
CA GLU A 7 -14.09 -7.88 -5.21
C GLU A 7 -14.67 -8.28 -3.85
N LYS A 8 -15.59 -7.45 -3.36
CA LYS A 8 -16.48 -7.71 -2.22
C LYS A 8 -17.75 -6.91 -2.41
N ASP A 9 -18.90 -7.56 -2.34
CA ASP A 9 -20.20 -6.90 -2.42
C ASP A 9 -20.27 -5.93 -3.63
N ASP A 10 -19.88 -6.40 -4.81
CA ASP A 10 -19.80 -5.64 -6.08
C ASP A 10 -18.80 -4.47 -6.11
N HIS A 11 -17.89 -4.37 -5.14
CA HIS A 11 -16.86 -3.32 -5.06
C HIS A 11 -15.45 -3.90 -5.01
N THR A 12 -14.48 -3.23 -5.65
CA THR A 12 -13.06 -3.55 -5.46
C THR A 12 -12.58 -2.97 -4.13
N ARG A 13 -12.03 -3.83 -3.26
CA ARG A 13 -11.53 -3.44 -1.94
C ARG A 13 -10.09 -3.89 -1.74
N ILE A 14 -9.34 -3.13 -0.95
CA ILE A 14 -8.05 -3.58 -0.41
C ILE A 14 -8.31 -4.64 0.66
N LYS A 15 -7.70 -5.80 0.50
CA LYS A 15 -7.91 -7.01 1.32
C LYS A 15 -6.72 -7.32 2.21
N TYR A 16 -5.55 -6.85 1.80
CA TYR A 16 -4.30 -6.96 2.52
C TYR A 16 -3.37 -5.82 2.16
N ILE A 17 -2.62 -5.32 3.14
CA ILE A 17 -1.55 -4.35 2.93
C ILE A 17 -0.36 -4.69 3.81
N LYS A 18 0.85 -4.49 3.28
CA LYS A 18 2.11 -4.66 4.01
C LYS A 18 3.08 -3.54 3.69
N PHE A 19 3.73 -3.05 4.73
CA PHE A 19 4.82 -2.10 4.65
C PHE A 19 6.08 -2.72 5.22
N THR A 20 7.19 -2.54 4.51
CA THR A 20 8.52 -2.96 4.93
C THR A 20 9.40 -1.71 4.94
N THR A 21 10.06 -1.46 6.08
CA THR A 21 11.03 -0.37 6.22
C THR A 21 12.39 -0.77 5.68
N SER A 22 13.28 0.19 5.45
CA SER A 22 14.68 -0.08 5.05
C SER A 22 15.47 -0.89 6.08
N LYS A 23 15.03 -0.91 7.35
CA LYS A 23 15.60 -1.74 8.42
C LYS A 23 15.05 -3.17 8.46
N GLY A 24 14.20 -3.56 7.50
CA GLY A 24 13.57 -4.88 7.45
C GLY A 24 12.37 -5.08 8.37
N ASN A 25 11.99 -4.06 9.16
CA ASN A 25 10.79 -4.14 10.00
C ASN A 25 9.52 -4.09 9.14
N THR A 26 8.51 -4.87 9.50
CA THR A 26 7.25 -4.97 8.77
C THR A 26 6.04 -4.66 9.63
N ILE A 27 5.05 -4.00 9.03
CA ILE A 27 3.68 -3.91 9.55
C ILE A 27 2.72 -4.33 8.43
N GLU A 28 1.76 -5.18 8.76
CA GLU A 28 0.79 -5.72 7.80
C GLU A 28 -0.61 -5.83 8.42
N GLY A 29 -1.63 -5.88 7.57
CA GLY A 29 -3.01 -6.04 7.99
C GLY A 29 -3.88 -6.62 6.87
N GLY A 30 -4.92 -7.35 7.25
CA GLY A 30 -5.82 -8.05 6.33
C GLY A 30 -5.43 -9.52 6.09
N ASN A 31 -5.96 -10.12 5.03
CA ASN A 31 -5.71 -11.53 4.69
C ASN A 31 -4.92 -11.64 3.38
N PRO A 32 -3.62 -12.02 3.44
CA PRO A 32 -2.77 -12.19 2.25
C PRO A 32 -3.18 -13.46 1.51
N ASN A 33 -4.29 -13.41 0.80
CA ASN A 33 -4.72 -14.52 -0.03
C ASN A 33 -3.87 -14.53 -1.30
N LYS A 34 -2.84 -15.38 -1.33
CA LYS A 34 -1.94 -15.57 -2.49
C LYS A 34 -2.65 -15.99 -3.79
N ARG A 35 -3.93 -16.36 -3.75
CA ARG A 35 -4.75 -16.64 -4.94
C ARG A 35 -5.47 -15.40 -5.48
N MET A 36 -5.39 -14.25 -4.82
CA MET A 36 -5.92 -13.00 -5.36
C MET A 36 -5.18 -12.62 -6.63
N LYS A 37 -5.95 -12.25 -7.65
CA LYS A 37 -5.39 -11.77 -8.92
C LYS A 37 -4.83 -10.34 -8.80
N GLY A 38 -5.39 -9.53 -7.91
CA GLY A 38 -4.94 -8.17 -7.67
C GLY A 38 -3.83 -8.15 -6.62
N VAL A 39 -2.58 -8.15 -7.05
CA VAL A 39 -1.41 -7.99 -6.18
C VAL A 39 -0.45 -7.01 -6.84
N ALA A 40 0.01 -6.01 -6.09
CA ALA A 40 1.06 -5.11 -6.54
C ALA A 40 1.97 -4.69 -5.40
N THR A 41 3.21 -4.37 -5.77
CA THR A 41 4.22 -3.83 -4.88
C THR A 41 4.71 -2.50 -5.42
N ALA A 42 4.76 -1.49 -4.55
CA ALA A 42 5.33 -0.18 -4.81
C ALA A 42 6.52 0.06 -3.87
N GLY A 43 7.69 0.35 -4.45
CA GLY A 43 8.89 0.78 -3.73
C GLY A 43 9.07 2.29 -3.86
N ALA A 44 9.66 2.90 -2.83
CA ALA A 44 10.13 4.27 -2.96
C ALA A 44 11.30 4.31 -3.96
N PRO A 45 11.36 5.31 -4.85
CA PRO A 45 12.56 5.58 -5.64
C PRO A 45 13.78 5.80 -4.74
N MET A 46 14.99 5.64 -5.29
CA MET A 46 16.22 5.96 -4.57
C MET A 46 16.22 7.42 -4.11
N GLY A 47 16.53 7.68 -2.83
CA GLY A 47 16.48 9.02 -2.25
C GLY A 47 15.09 9.45 -1.73
N TYR A 48 14.09 8.57 -1.76
CA TYR A 48 12.74 8.86 -1.30
C TYR A 48 12.31 7.93 -0.17
N GLN A 49 11.36 8.40 0.64
CA GLN A 49 10.68 7.64 1.69
C GLN A 49 9.16 7.76 1.56
N LEU A 50 8.43 6.89 2.25
CA LEU A 50 6.98 7.00 2.36
C LEU A 50 6.61 8.25 3.16
N GLY A 51 6.06 9.26 2.49
CA GLY A 51 5.63 10.51 3.13
C GLY A 51 4.14 10.54 3.46
N GLY A 52 3.34 9.67 2.85
CA GLY A 52 1.91 9.59 3.12
C GLY A 52 1.16 8.70 2.15
N PHE A 53 -0.16 8.78 2.22
CA PHE A 53 -1.08 7.97 1.42
C PHE A 53 -2.13 8.85 0.74
N PHE A 54 -2.62 8.39 -0.40
CA PHE A 54 -3.82 8.91 -1.04
C PHE A 54 -4.68 7.74 -1.49
N GLY A 55 -5.99 7.95 -1.66
CA GLY A 55 -6.89 6.85 -2.00
C GLY A 55 -8.35 7.17 -1.77
N ARG A 56 -9.16 6.12 -1.76
CA ARG A 56 -10.61 6.19 -1.54
C ARG A 56 -11.03 5.20 -0.47
N SER A 57 -11.99 5.61 0.33
CA SER A 57 -12.64 4.77 1.33
C SER A 57 -14.13 5.05 1.41
N GLY A 58 -14.88 4.04 1.83
CA GLY A 58 -16.28 4.14 2.26
C GLY A 58 -16.46 3.34 3.55
N GLY A 59 -17.28 2.29 3.50
CA GLY A 59 -17.33 1.30 4.58
C GLY A 59 -16.04 0.47 4.73
N GLU A 60 -15.23 0.42 3.67
CA GLU A 60 -13.92 -0.25 3.62
C GLU A 60 -12.93 0.58 2.77
N LEU A 61 -11.66 0.18 2.74
CA LEU A 61 -10.63 0.79 1.90
C LEU A 61 -10.77 0.31 0.44
N ASP A 62 -11.07 1.23 -0.48
CA ASP A 62 -11.31 0.94 -1.90
C ASP A 62 -10.03 0.98 -2.72
N SER A 63 -9.19 1.96 -2.45
CA SER A 63 -7.91 2.14 -3.13
C SER A 63 -6.91 2.84 -2.24
N VAL A 64 -5.63 2.56 -2.47
CA VAL A 64 -4.52 3.17 -1.75
C VAL A 64 -3.32 3.32 -2.67
N GLY A 65 -2.70 4.50 -2.62
CA GLY A 65 -1.44 4.86 -3.26
C GLY A 65 -0.48 5.42 -2.22
N ALA A 66 0.81 5.18 -2.45
CA ALA A 66 1.88 5.75 -1.64
C ALA A 66 2.37 7.05 -2.25
N SER A 67 2.47 8.09 -1.43
CA SER A 67 3.18 9.32 -1.80
C SER A 67 4.63 9.22 -1.34
N TRP A 68 5.55 9.38 -2.27
CA TRP A 68 6.99 9.32 -2.01
C TRP A 68 7.53 10.74 -1.83
N THR A 69 8.25 10.97 -0.75
CA THR A 69 8.85 12.27 -0.42
C THR A 69 10.35 12.12 -0.35
N SER A 70 11.08 13.13 -0.84
CA SER A 70 12.54 13.17 -0.73
C SER A 70 12.98 13.00 0.73
N ILE A 71 14.05 12.25 0.95
CA ILE A 71 14.71 12.20 2.27
C ILE A 71 15.54 13.47 2.52
N GLU A 72 15.98 14.13 1.44
CA GLU A 72 16.63 15.42 1.49
C GLU A 72 15.57 16.53 1.55
N PRO A 73 15.68 17.50 2.46
CA PRO A 73 14.82 18.67 2.48
C PRO A 73 14.83 19.39 1.12
N VAL A 74 13.68 19.87 0.69
CA VAL A 74 13.60 20.81 -0.44
C VAL A 74 14.01 22.18 0.08
N GLU A 75 15.01 22.81 -0.55
CA GLU A 75 15.41 24.19 -0.27
C GLU A 75 14.35 25.22 -0.67
#